data_AF-A0A0F9HQK4-F1
#
_entry.id   AF-A0A0F9HQK4-F1
#
_cell.length_a   1.000
_cell.length_b   1.000
_cell.length_c   1.000
_cell.angle_alpha   90.00
_cell.angle_beta   90.00
_cell.angle_gamma   90.00
#
_symmetry.space_group_name_H-M   'P 1'
#
loop_
_entity.id
_entity.type
_entity.pdbx_description
1 polymer ?
#
loop_
_entity_poly.entity_id
_entity_poly.type
_entity_poly.pdbx_seq_one_letter_code
_entity_poly.pdbx_strand_id
1 'polypeptide(L)'
;MNKKAGVPDGIFYMVAIFAVAIISVVGYMVFTEINDHFQTSNSITGQGKTLMDDLHGKYVGIIDNAFLLISIGILLGTVVGVWFIRTHPALFWIMIPIFAFIIFLSAIYANVFFAFTQNDKIIEAANEFVIITFIMNNYAYVMTGAIILIAIALFAKGKSEVI
;
A
#
# COMPACT_ATOMS: atom_id res chain seq x y z
N MET A 1 0.29 18.67 23.57
CA MET A 1 -0.40 18.02 22.43
C MET A 1 -0.01 16.55 22.45
N ASN A 2 -0.88 15.68 22.98
CA ASN A 2 -0.61 14.23 23.14
C ASN A 2 -0.64 13.53 21.77
N LYS A 3 0.47 13.57 21.02
CA LYS A 3 0.63 12.72 19.84
C LYS A 3 0.92 11.29 20.32
N LYS A 4 -0.14 10.51 20.49
CA LYS A 4 -0.05 9.05 20.59
C LYS A 4 0.18 8.50 19.17
N ALA A 5 1.37 8.73 18.61
CA ALA A 5 1.86 7.78 17.61
C ALA A 5 2.00 6.45 18.35
N GLY A 6 1.55 5.39 17.74
CA GLY A 6 1.18 4.16 18.44
C GLY A 6 0.24 3.35 17.56
N VAL A 7 0.04 2.09 17.92
CA VAL A 7 -0.91 1.10 17.37
C VAL A 7 -1.76 1.51 16.15
N PRO A 8 -2.62 2.56 16.22
CA PRO A 8 -3.29 3.15 15.04
C PRO A 8 -2.45 3.22 13.77
N ASP A 9 -1.15 3.50 13.86
CA ASP A 9 -0.29 3.70 12.69
C ASP A 9 -0.12 2.43 11.85
N GLY A 10 -0.10 1.24 12.48
CA GLY A 10 -0.02 -0.04 11.76
C GLY A 10 -1.30 -0.39 11.01
N ILE A 11 -2.46 -0.07 11.61
CA ILE A 11 -3.77 -0.22 10.96
C ILE A 11 -3.91 0.79 9.81
N PHE A 12 -3.50 2.04 10.03
CA PHE A 12 -3.52 3.07 9.00
C PHE A 12 -2.64 2.68 7.81
N TYR A 13 -1.40 2.24 8.05
CA TYR A 13 -0.53 1.71 7.00
C TYR A 13 -1.22 0.58 6.23
N MET A 14 -1.79 -0.40 6.95
CA MET A 14 -2.48 -1.53 6.33
C MET A 14 -3.66 -1.10 5.44
N VAL A 15 -4.50 -0.16 5.90
CA VAL A 15 -5.67 0.29 5.14
C VAL A 15 -5.24 1.16 3.97
N ALA A 16 -4.25 2.04 4.16
CA ALA A 16 -3.78 2.94 3.11
C ALA A 16 -3.19 2.17 1.92
N ILE A 17 -2.34 1.18 2.17
CA ILE A 17 -1.71 0.39 1.11
C ILE A 17 -2.76 -0.42 0.33
N PHE A 18 -3.70 -1.04 1.04
CA PHE A 18 -4.82 -1.74 0.40
C PHE A 18 -5.66 -0.80 -0.45
N ALA A 19 -6.02 0.38 0.06
CA ALA A 19 -6.81 1.36 -0.69
C ALA A 19 -6.10 1.86 -1.96
N VAL A 20 -4.81 2.18 -1.87
CA VAL A 20 -4.03 2.61 -3.04
C VAL A 20 -3.92 1.49 -4.07
N ALA A 21 -3.75 0.23 -3.66
CA ALA A 21 -3.74 -0.91 -4.57
C ALA A 21 -5.05 -1.02 -5.38
N ILE A 22 -6.19 -0.96 -4.69
CA ILE A 22 -7.51 -1.03 -5.35
C ILE A 22 -7.72 0.16 -6.29
N ILE A 23 -7.43 1.38 -5.83
CA ILE A 23 -7.58 2.60 -6.66
C ILE A 23 -6.69 2.54 -7.90
N SER A 24 -5.48 1.99 -7.79
CA SER A 24 -4.53 1.88 -8.90
C SER A 24 -5.06 0.99 -10.01
N VAL A 25 -5.55 -0.21 -9.65
CA VAL A 25 -6.12 -1.18 -10.60
C VAL A 25 -7.40 -0.63 -11.24
N VAL A 26 -8.32 -0.10 -10.43
CA VAL A 26 -9.57 0.52 -10.95
C VAL A 26 -9.26 1.72 -11.83
N GLY A 27 -8.29 2.54 -11.45
CA GLY A 27 -7.85 3.70 -12.21
C GLY A 27 -7.33 3.32 -13.58
N TYR A 28 -6.57 2.22 -13.68
CA TYR A 28 -6.10 1.70 -14.97
C TYR A 28 -7.27 1.25 -15.85
N MET A 29 -8.24 0.51 -15.29
CA MET A 29 -9.43 0.10 -16.06
C MET A 29 -10.17 1.29 -16.65
N VAL A 30 -10.43 2.32 -15.82
CA VAL A 30 -11.08 3.55 -16.28
C VAL A 30 -10.23 4.25 -17.33
N PHE A 31 -8.92 4.26 -17.16
CA PHE A 31 -8.02 4.92 -18.12
C PHE A 31 -7.95 4.19 -19.45
N THR A 32 -8.01 2.86 -19.47
CA THR A 32 -8.12 2.04 -20.68
C THR A 32 -9.39 2.37 -21.45
N GLU A 33 -10.55 2.39 -20.79
CA GLU A 33 -11.83 2.76 -21.44
C GLU A 33 -11.79 4.18 -22.03
N ILE A 34 -11.16 5.12 -21.31
CA ILE A 34 -10.97 6.48 -21.84
C ILE A 34 -10.04 6.46 -23.06
N ASN A 35 -8.94 5.70 -23.03
CA ASN A 35 -8.04 5.58 -24.18
C ASN A 35 -8.77 5.01 -25.40
N ASP A 36 -9.55 3.93 -25.23
CA ASP A 36 -10.29 3.29 -26.31
C ASP A 36 -11.31 4.25 -26.97
N HIS A 37 -12.03 5.02 -26.15
CA HIS A 37 -12.90 6.09 -26.65
C HIS A 37 -12.13 7.19 -27.38
N PHE A 38 -10.91 7.53 -26.94
CA PHE A 38 -10.05 8.49 -27.62
C PHE A 38 -9.58 7.96 -28.98
N GLN A 39 -9.16 6.70 -29.04
CA GLN A 39 -8.66 6.07 -30.27
C GLN A 39 -9.74 5.94 -31.33
N THR A 40 -10.99 5.68 -30.92
CA THR A 40 -12.14 5.52 -31.83
C THR A 40 -12.77 6.85 -32.26
N SER A 41 -12.50 7.95 -31.58
CA SER A 41 -13.09 9.25 -31.91
C SER A 41 -12.52 9.87 -33.19
N ASN A 42 -13.39 10.36 -34.07
CA ASN A 42 -13.00 11.12 -35.27
C ASN A 42 -12.75 12.60 -34.99
N SER A 43 -13.16 13.12 -33.84
CA SER A 43 -12.96 14.53 -33.47
C SER A 43 -11.58 14.81 -32.88
N ILE A 44 -10.84 13.76 -32.51
CA ILE A 44 -9.52 13.86 -31.88
C ILE A 44 -8.44 13.75 -32.95
N THR A 45 -7.49 14.68 -32.93
CA THR A 45 -6.36 14.69 -33.86
C THR A 45 -5.47 13.47 -33.67
N GLY A 46 -4.75 13.06 -34.72
CA GLY A 46 -3.79 11.95 -34.61
C GLY A 46 -2.74 12.16 -33.52
N GLN A 47 -2.28 13.41 -33.33
CA GLN A 47 -1.36 13.76 -32.24
C GLN A 47 -1.97 13.53 -30.85
N GLY A 48 -3.24 13.90 -30.66
CA GLY A 48 -3.93 13.68 -29.38
C GLY A 48 -4.09 12.19 -29.05
N LYS A 49 -4.36 11.37 -30.07
CA LYS A 49 -4.43 9.90 -29.94
C LYS A 49 -3.09 9.30 -29.53
N THR A 50 -2.00 9.69 -30.19
CA THR A 50 -0.65 9.21 -29.84
C THR A 50 -0.24 9.63 -28.44
N LEU A 51 -0.54 10.86 -28.02
CA LEU A 51 -0.23 11.31 -26.66
C LEU A 51 -1.01 10.52 -25.61
N MET A 52 -2.30 10.26 -25.85
CA MET A 52 -3.14 9.49 -24.94
C MET A 52 -2.63 8.04 -24.80
N ASP A 53 -2.26 7.43 -25.93
CA ASP A 53 -1.71 6.07 -25.97
C ASP A 53 -0.36 5.96 -25.25
N ASP A 54 0.52 6.95 -25.43
CA ASP A 54 1.80 7.03 -24.70
C ASP A 54 1.61 7.20 -23.19
N LEU A 55 0.63 8.01 -22.76
CA LEU A 55 0.30 8.15 -21.34
C LEU A 55 -0.29 6.86 -20.77
N HIS A 56 -1.18 6.19 -21.52
CA HIS A 56 -1.76 4.91 -21.14
C HIS A 56 -0.68 3.83 -20.97
N GLY A 57 0.21 3.68 -21.95
CA GLY A 57 1.32 2.72 -21.88
C GLY A 57 2.31 2.97 -20.74
N LYS A 58 2.40 4.21 -20.24
CA LYS A 58 3.26 4.56 -19.08
C LYS A 58 2.56 4.43 -17.74
N TYR A 59 1.23 4.38 -17.70
CA TYR A 59 0.45 4.41 -16.46
C TYR A 59 0.88 3.31 -15.50
N VAL A 60 0.88 2.06 -15.97
CA VAL A 60 1.19 0.88 -15.15
C VAL A 60 2.57 1.04 -14.53
N GLY A 61 3.60 1.30 -15.34
CA GLY A 61 4.97 1.46 -14.86
C GLY A 61 5.14 2.60 -13.86
N ILE A 62 4.47 3.74 -14.05
CA ILE A 62 4.53 4.86 -13.10
C ILE A 62 3.85 4.49 -11.78
N ILE A 63 2.64 3.92 -11.85
CA ILE A 63 1.81 3.64 -10.69
C ILE A 63 2.36 2.46 -9.87
N ASP A 64 2.87 1.40 -10.50
CA ASP A 64 3.50 0.27 -9.79
C ASP A 64 4.74 0.73 -8.99
N ASN A 65 5.59 1.56 -9.61
CA ASN A 65 6.77 2.12 -8.95
C ASN A 65 6.39 3.14 -7.86
N ALA A 66 5.39 3.99 -8.11
CA ALA A 66 4.88 4.93 -7.12
C ALA A 66 4.28 4.19 -5.93
N PHE A 67 3.55 3.09 -6.15
CA PHE A 67 3.01 2.24 -5.10
C PHE A 67 4.11 1.69 -4.18
N LEU A 68 5.20 1.16 -4.76
CA LEU A 68 6.35 0.70 -3.99
C LEU A 68 6.97 1.84 -3.15
N LEU A 69 7.16 3.01 -3.77
CA LEU A 69 7.73 4.17 -3.11
C LEU A 69 6.83 4.67 -1.97
N ILE A 70 5.51 4.72 -2.18
CA ILE A 70 4.53 5.06 -1.14
C ILE A 70 4.57 4.03 -0.01
N SER A 71 4.61 2.74 -0.35
CA SER A 71 4.67 1.65 0.62
C SER A 71 5.89 1.77 1.55
N ILE A 72 7.06 1.92 0.96
CA ILE A 72 8.31 2.10 1.71
C ILE A 72 8.30 3.45 2.45
N GLY A 73 7.80 4.51 1.81
CA GLY A 73 7.75 5.86 2.38
C GLY A 73 6.89 5.95 3.64
N ILE A 74 5.70 5.35 3.64
CA ILE A 74 4.83 5.31 4.83
C ILE A 74 5.47 4.43 5.92
N LEU A 75 6.08 3.30 5.56
CA LEU A 75 6.78 2.44 6.51
C LEU A 75 7.93 3.19 7.20
N LEU A 76 8.81 3.84 6.43
CA LEU A 76 9.91 4.63 6.95
C LEU A 76 9.41 5.81 7.79
N GLY A 77 8.37 6.51 7.32
CA GLY A 77 7.71 7.58 8.08
C GLY A 77 7.17 7.08 9.43
N THR A 78 6.59 5.88 9.46
CA THR A 78 6.11 5.25 10.70
C THR A 78 7.26 4.89 11.63
N VAL A 79 8.34 4.28 11.12
CA VAL A 79 9.54 3.94 11.89
C VAL A 79 10.21 5.18 12.47
N VAL A 80 10.35 6.27 11.69
CA VAL A 80 10.87 7.56 12.18
C VAL A 80 9.92 8.18 13.20
N GLY A 81 8.61 8.11 12.96
CA GLY A 81 7.57 8.59 13.86
C GLY A 81 7.64 7.95 15.25
N VAL A 82 8.04 6.69 15.33
CA VAL A 82 8.20 5.94 16.58
C VAL A 82 9.21 6.58 17.53
N TRP A 83 10.28 7.21 17.02
CA TRP A 83 11.30 7.85 17.85
C TRP A 83 10.76 9.02 18.69
N PHE A 84 9.65 9.62 18.27
CA PHE A 84 9.00 10.71 19.00
C PHE A 84 8.05 10.24 20.09
N ILE A 85 7.77 8.93 20.17
CA ILE A 85 6.90 8.34 21.19
C ILE A 85 7.71 8.07 22.46
N ARG A 86 7.14 8.37 23.64
CA ARG A 86 7.68 7.89 24.92
C ARG A 86 7.16 6.47 25.16
N THR A 87 8.07 5.52 25.28
CA THR A 87 7.73 4.10 25.39
C THR A 87 7.74 3.66 26.85
N HIS A 88 6.75 2.85 27.24
CA HIS A 88 6.65 2.27 28.58
C HIS A 88 6.79 0.75 28.45
N PRO A 89 7.55 0.05 29.34
CA PRO A 89 7.76 -1.39 29.24
C PRO A 89 6.47 -2.22 29.17
N ALA A 90 5.43 -1.80 29.90
CA ALA A 90 4.11 -2.43 29.86
C ALA A 90 3.42 -2.40 28.47
N LEU A 91 3.78 -1.44 27.59
CA LEU A 91 3.23 -1.40 26.23
C LEU A 91 3.60 -2.63 25.43
N PHE A 92 4.77 -3.24 25.67
CA PHE A 92 5.20 -4.45 24.95
C PHE A 92 4.13 -5.56 24.95
N TRP A 93 3.61 -5.88 26.14
CA TRP A 93 2.61 -6.92 26.31
C TRP A 93 1.25 -6.57 25.69
N ILE A 94 0.92 -5.28 25.61
CA ILE A 94 -0.30 -4.79 24.96
C ILE A 94 -0.16 -4.80 23.43
N MET A 95 1.04 -4.54 22.90
CA MET A 95 1.29 -4.49 21.45
C MET A 95 1.22 -5.89 20.81
N ILE A 96 1.66 -6.95 21.50
CA ILE A 96 1.66 -8.32 20.97
C ILE A 96 0.29 -8.76 20.42
N PRO A 97 -0.82 -8.72 21.21
CA PRO A 97 -2.12 -9.13 20.69
C PRO A 97 -2.61 -8.23 19.55
N ILE A 98 -2.24 -6.94 19.58
CA ILE A 98 -2.64 -6.01 18.52
C ILE A 98 -1.88 -6.29 17.22
N PHE A 99 -0.59 -6.61 17.30
CA PHE A 99 0.20 -7.04 16.15
C PHE A 99 -0.33 -8.33 15.55
N ALA A 100 -0.65 -9.32 16.38
CA ALA A 100 -1.31 -10.55 15.92
C ALA A 100 -2.63 -10.24 15.19
N PHE A 101 -3.43 -9.31 15.72
CA PHE A 101 -4.67 -8.87 15.09
C PHE A 101 -4.45 -8.17 13.74
N ILE A 102 -3.45 -7.29 13.62
CA ILE A 102 -3.12 -6.63 12.34
C ILE A 102 -2.64 -7.65 11.30
N ILE A 103 -1.79 -8.60 11.69
CA ILE A 103 -1.33 -9.67 10.79
C ILE A 103 -2.51 -10.50 10.30
N PHE A 104 -3.43 -10.87 11.21
CA PHE A 104 -4.65 -11.57 10.83
C PHE A 104 -5.52 -10.77 9.84
N LEU A 105 -5.75 -9.47 10.10
CA LEU A 105 -6.49 -8.61 9.16
C LEU A 105 -5.79 -8.47 7.81
N SER A 106 -4.47 -8.42 7.77
CA SER A 106 -3.73 -8.32 6.52
C SER A 106 -3.89 -9.58 5.64
N ALA A 107 -4.03 -10.76 6.24
CA ALA A 107 -4.36 -11.97 5.50
C ALA A 107 -5.79 -11.92 4.92
N ILE A 108 -6.75 -11.35 5.67
CA ILE A 108 -8.10 -11.11 5.14
C ILE A 108 -8.04 -10.16 3.94
N TYR A 109 -7.30 -9.05 4.04
CA TYR A 109 -7.16 -8.10 2.94
C TYR A 109 -6.44 -8.69 1.72
N ALA A 110 -5.45 -9.55 1.92
CA ALA A 110 -4.83 -10.30 0.82
C ALA A 110 -5.89 -11.13 0.07
N ASN A 111 -6.75 -11.84 0.80
CA ASN A 111 -7.83 -12.64 0.20
C ASN A 111 -8.89 -11.79 -0.48
N VAL A 112 -9.25 -10.63 0.09
CA VAL A 112 -10.19 -9.69 -0.54
C VAL A 112 -9.60 -9.12 -1.82
N PHE A 113 -8.33 -8.73 -1.82
CA PHE A 113 -7.64 -8.27 -3.03
C PHE A 113 -7.59 -9.36 -4.09
N PHE A 114 -7.23 -10.59 -3.71
CA PHE A 114 -7.25 -11.73 -4.62
C PHE A 114 -8.63 -11.93 -5.24
N ALA A 115 -9.69 -12.03 -4.44
CA ALA A 115 -11.06 -12.18 -4.92
C ALA A 115 -11.49 -11.02 -5.84
N PHE A 116 -11.07 -9.80 -5.55
CA PHE A 116 -11.31 -8.62 -6.38
C PHE A 116 -10.61 -8.73 -7.75
N THR A 117 -9.32 -9.09 -7.77
CA THR A 117 -8.53 -9.23 -9.00
C THR A 117 -8.89 -10.46 -9.85
N GLN A 118 -9.54 -11.47 -9.27
CA GLN A 118 -10.03 -12.64 -10.01
C GLN A 118 -11.39 -12.43 -10.68
N ASN A 119 -11.97 -11.22 -10.57
CA ASN A 119 -13.17 -10.89 -11.33
C ASN A 119 -12.84 -10.77 -12.82
N ASP A 120 -13.66 -11.37 -13.69
CA ASP A 120 -13.45 -11.36 -15.15
C ASP A 120 -13.26 -9.95 -15.74
N LYS A 121 -13.87 -8.92 -15.15
CA LYS A 121 -13.74 -7.53 -15.61
C LYS A 121 -12.44 -6.86 -15.18
N ILE A 122 -11.77 -7.37 -14.14
CA ILE A 122 -10.66 -6.72 -13.45
C ILE A 122 -9.34 -7.45 -13.73
N ILE A 123 -9.40 -8.75 -13.98
CA ILE A 123 -8.23 -9.62 -14.08
C ILE A 123 -7.20 -9.15 -15.11
N GLU A 124 -7.65 -8.69 -16.27
CA GLU A 124 -6.75 -8.17 -17.31
C GLU A 124 -6.00 -6.93 -16.81
N ALA A 125 -6.71 -5.98 -16.21
CA ALA A 125 -6.10 -4.79 -15.64
C ALA A 125 -5.16 -5.10 -14.46
N ALA A 126 -5.52 -6.08 -13.62
CA ALA A 126 -4.71 -6.46 -12.46
C ALA A 126 -3.39 -7.14 -12.86
N ASN A 127 -3.42 -7.95 -13.93
CA ASN A 127 -2.25 -8.68 -14.42
C ASN A 127 -1.14 -7.77 -14.96
N GLU A 128 -1.47 -6.53 -15.35
CA GLU A 128 -0.48 -5.54 -15.76
C GLU A 128 0.39 -5.06 -14.59
N PHE A 129 -0.14 -5.07 -13.36
CA PHE A 129 0.58 -4.63 -12.17
C PHE A 129 1.35 -5.77 -11.52
N VAL A 130 2.67 -5.82 -11.73
CA VAL A 130 3.55 -6.84 -11.17
C VAL A 130 3.82 -6.58 -9.69
N ILE A 131 4.14 -5.34 -9.33
CA ILE A 131 4.57 -5.00 -7.97
C ILE A 131 3.38 -5.00 -7.01
N ILE A 132 2.29 -4.33 -7.38
CA ILE A 132 1.07 -4.29 -6.55
C ILE A 132 0.59 -5.72 -6.31
N THR A 133 0.44 -6.53 -7.36
CA THR A 133 -0.04 -7.92 -7.22
C THR A 133 0.91 -8.76 -6.36
N PHE A 134 2.23 -8.61 -6.51
CA PHE A 134 3.19 -9.30 -5.66
C PHE A 134 3.04 -8.92 -4.18
N ILE A 135 2.98 -7.62 -3.86
CA ILE A 135 2.85 -7.13 -2.48
C ILE A 135 1.53 -7.58 -1.88
N MET A 136 0.43 -7.46 -2.61
CA MET A 136 -0.91 -7.78 -2.12
C MET A 136 -1.14 -9.30 -1.96
N ASN A 137 -0.56 -10.13 -2.83
CA ASN A 137 -0.60 -11.58 -2.65
C ASN A 137 0.26 -12.06 -1.47
N ASN A 138 1.30 -11.31 -1.12
CA ASN A 138 2.16 -11.58 0.03
C ASN A 138 1.88 -10.65 1.21
N TYR A 139 0.68 -10.07 1.27
CA TYR A 139 0.43 -8.91 2.12
C TYR A 139 0.61 -9.21 3.61
N ALA A 140 0.20 -10.41 4.05
CA ALA A 140 0.42 -10.85 5.43
C ALA A 140 1.91 -10.93 5.80
N TYR A 141 2.75 -11.40 4.88
CA TYR A 141 4.19 -11.47 5.10
C TYR A 141 4.84 -10.07 5.12
N VAL A 142 4.44 -9.21 4.18
CA VAL A 142 4.91 -7.80 4.12
C VAL A 142 4.54 -7.06 5.41
N MET A 143 3.29 -7.20 5.86
CA MET A 143 2.79 -6.59 7.09
C MET A 143 3.49 -7.15 8.34
N THR A 144 3.77 -8.45 8.37
CA THR A 144 4.56 -9.06 9.46
C THR A 144 5.95 -8.45 9.53
N GLY A 145 6.66 -8.31 8.40
CA GLY A 145 7.96 -7.66 8.34
C GLY A 145 7.93 -6.20 8.80
N ALA A 146 6.92 -5.44 8.34
CA ALA A 146 6.71 -4.05 8.75
C ALA A 146 6.47 -3.91 10.25
N ILE A 147 5.62 -4.77 10.83
CA ILE A 147 5.30 -4.76 12.27
C ILE A 147 6.53 -5.11 13.10
N ILE A 148 7.30 -6.13 12.70
CA ILE A 148 8.55 -6.49 13.40
C ILE A 148 9.52 -5.31 13.38
N LEU A 149 9.68 -4.64 12.24
CA LEU A 149 10.55 -3.46 12.11
C LEU A 149 10.09 -2.32 13.04
N ILE A 150 8.79 -2.03 13.08
CA ILE A 150 8.19 -1.03 13.96
C ILE A 150 8.40 -1.42 15.44
N ALA A 151 8.21 -2.69 15.79
CA ALA A 151 8.44 -3.19 17.14
C ALA A 151 9.89 -3.01 17.57
N ILE A 152 10.85 -3.38 16.72
CA ILE A 152 12.28 -3.19 16.97
C ILE A 152 12.58 -1.70 17.21
N ALA A 153 12.10 -0.81 16.33
CA ALA A 153 12.31 0.63 16.47
C ALA A 153 11.72 1.17 17.79
N LEU A 154 10.54 0.68 18.19
CA LEU A 154 9.85 1.12 19.40
C LEU A 154 10.59 0.70 20.68
N PHE A 155 11.12 -0.52 20.73
CA PHE A 155 11.80 -1.03 21.92
C PHE A 155 13.31 -0.76 21.95
N ALA A 156 13.94 -0.46 20.81
CA ALA A 156 15.35 -0.04 20.76
C ALA A 156 15.61 1.25 21.57
N LYS A 157 14.64 2.18 21.59
CA LYS A 157 14.74 3.45 22.33
C LYS A 157 14.80 3.27 23.85
N GLY A 158 14.18 2.23 24.40
CA GLY A 158 13.97 2.07 25.85
C GLY A 158 15.25 1.96 26.70
N LYS A 159 16.42 1.75 26.09
CA LYS A 159 17.71 1.75 26.79
C LYS A 159 18.40 3.12 26.91
N SER A 160 17.98 4.13 26.14
CA SER A 160 18.74 5.38 26.04
C SER A 160 18.45 6.39 27.16
N GLU A 161 17.36 6.24 27.92
CA GLU A 161 16.94 7.21 28.95
C GLU A 161 17.33 6.80 30.39
N VAL A 162 18.23 5.82 30.56
CA VAL A 162 18.72 5.34 31.88
C VAL A 162 20.15 5.83 32.19
N ILE A 163 20.55 7.00 31.68
CA ILE A 163 21.81 7.67 32.08
C ILE A 163 21.49 9.12 32.45
#